data_AF-W1XZM8-F1
#
_entry.id   AF-W1XZM8-F1
#
_cell.length_a   1.000
_cell.length_b   1.000
_cell.length_c   1.000
_cell.angle_alpha   90.00
_cell.angle_beta   90.00
_cell.angle_gamma   90.00
#
_symmetry.space_group_name_H-M   'P 1'
#
loop_
_entity.id
_entity.type
_entity.pdbx_description
1 polymer ?
#
loop_
_entity_poly.entity_id
_entity_poly.type
_entity_poly.pdbx_seq_one_letter_code
_entity_poly.pdbx_strand_id
1 'polypeptide(L)' 'YQREDDKPETVKRRLDVNIAQGEPIIAHYRAKGLVHDIEGNQDINDVFKDIEKVLTNLK' A
#
# COMPACT_ATOMS: atom_id res chain seq x y z
N TYR A 1 -20.90 1.41 -13.99
CA TYR A 1 -19.88 1.82 -14.98
C TYR A 1 -18.54 1.31 -14.49
N GLN A 2 -17.83 0.51 -15.28
CA GLN A 2 -16.47 0.04 -14.98
C GLN A 2 -15.50 1.01 -15.63
N ARG A 3 -14.40 1.38 -14.95
CA ARG A 3 -13.47 2.34 -15.54
C ARG A 3 -12.70 1.67 -16.68
N GLU A 4 -12.32 2.45 -17.69
CA GLU A 4 -11.55 1.94 -18.85
C GLU A 4 -10.21 1.30 -18.45
N ASP A 5 -9.63 1.71 -17.32
CA ASP A 5 -8.38 1.22 -16.76
C ASP A 5 -8.51 -0.06 -15.90
N ASP A 6 -9.73 -0.58 -15.74
CA ASP A 6 -10.01 -1.84 -15.03
C ASP A 6 -9.94 -3.07 -15.98
N LYS A 7 -9.53 -2.90 -17.25
CA LYS A 7 -9.26 -4.02 -18.18
C LYS A 7 -8.03 -4.81 -17.72
N PRO A 8 -8.01 -6.16 -17.82
CA PRO A 8 -6.92 -6.99 -17.29
C PRO A 8 -5.51 -6.58 -17.75
N GLU A 9 -5.35 -6.26 -19.04
CA GLU A 9 -4.07 -5.82 -19.60
C GLU A 9 -3.59 -4.49 -18.98
N THR A 10 -4.52 -3.55 -18.79
CA THR A 10 -4.25 -2.26 -18.16
C THR A 10 -3.93 -2.43 -16.68
N VAL A 11 -4.64 -3.32 -15.98
CA VAL A 11 -4.37 -3.64 -14.57
C VAL A 11 -2.97 -4.22 -14.39
N LYS A 12 -2.55 -5.18 -15.23
CA LYS A 12 -1.21 -5.77 -15.16
C LYS A 12 -0.13 -4.71 -15.34
N ARG A 13 -0.22 -3.90 -16.41
CA ARG A 13 0.75 -2.83 -16.67
C ARG A 13 0.82 -1.83 -15.51
N ARG A 14 -0.32 -1.51 -14.89
CA ARG A 14 -0.36 -0.63 -13.73
C ARG A 14 0.34 -1.24 -12.52
N LEU A 15 0.12 -2.52 -12.22
CA LEU A 15 0.79 -3.20 -11.12
C LEU A 15 2.31 -3.20 -11.31
N ASP A 16 2.78 -3.61 -12.49
CA ASP A 16 4.22 -3.66 -12.81
C ASP A 16 4.90 -2.29 -12.61
N VAL A 17 4.27 -1.22 -13.12
CA VAL A 17 4.80 0.15 -12.99
C VAL A 17 4.77 0.64 -11.54
N ASN A 18 3.68 0.40 -10.80
CA ASN A 18 3.58 0.85 -9.41
C ASN A 18 4.56 0.13 -8.49
N ILE A 19 4.80 -1.17 -8.70
CA ILE A 19 5.81 -1.93 -7.95
C ILE A 19 7.20 -1.36 -8.24
N ALA A 20 7.59 -1.26 -9.51
CA ALA A 20 8.92 -0.79 -9.89
C ALA A 20 9.23 0.64 -9.40
N GLN A 21 8.23 1.52 -9.38
CA GLN A 21 8.40 2.91 -8.91
C GLN A 21 8.21 3.06 -7.39
N GLY A 22 7.37 2.22 -6.77
CA GLY A 22 7.05 2.28 -5.35
C GLY A 22 8.14 1.69 -4.46
N GLU A 23 8.76 0.58 -4.86
CA GLU A 23 9.84 -0.08 -4.13
C GLU A 23 10.98 0.88 -3.68
N PRO A 24 11.57 1.72 -4.55
CA PRO A 24 12.63 2.64 -4.13
C PRO A 24 12.15 3.71 -3.14
N ILE A 25 10.88 4.14 -3.25
CA ILE A 25 10.28 5.13 -2.33
C ILE A 25 10.08 4.48 -0.95
N ILE A 26 9.55 3.26 -0.92
CA ILE A 26 9.36 2.49 0.31
C ILE A 26 10.72 2.24 0.97
N ALA A 27 11.73 1.79 0.21
CA ALA A 27 13.08 1.55 0.71
C ALA A 27 13.69 2.82 1.33
N HIS A 28 13.51 3.97 0.68
CA HIS A 28 14.01 5.26 1.17
C HIS A 28 13.44 5.64 2.55
N TYR A 29 12.13 5.53 2.74
CA TYR A 29 11.50 5.87 4.03
C TYR A 29 11.66 4.77 5.08
N ARG A 30 11.78 3.51 4.67
CA ARG A 30 12.08 2.38 5.54
C ARG A 30 13.47 2.54 6.18
N ALA A 31 14.46 3.00 5.41
CA ALA A 31 15.80 3.32 5.93
C ALA A 31 15.79 4.42 7.01
N LYS A 32 14.76 5.26 7.05
CA LYS A 32 14.56 6.30 8.08
C LYS A 32 13.71 5.83 9.26
N GLY A 33 13.23 4.58 9.25
CA GLY A 33 12.33 4.04 10.28
C GLY A 33 10.92 4.62 10.24
N LEU A 34 10.50 5.20 9.11
CA LEU A 34 9.20 5.87 8.96
C LEU A 34 8.11 5.00 8.33
N VAL A 35 8.47 3.84 7.79
CA VAL A 35 7.52 2.92 7.15
C VAL A 35 6.99 1.93 8.17
N HIS A 36 5.66 1.82 8.23
CA HIS A 36 4.96 0.79 8.99
C HIS A 36 4.20 -0.09 8.00
N ASP A 37 4.55 -1.38 7.92
CA ASP A 37 3.85 -2.35 7.07
C ASP A 37 2.52 -2.75 7.72
N ILE A 38 1.43 -2.72 6.95
CA ILE A 38 0.08 -3.12 7.37
C ILE A 38 -0.35 -4.33 6.53
N GLU A 39 -0.90 -5.36 7.19
CA GLU A 39 -1.42 -6.54 6.50
C GLU A 39 -2.78 -6.21 5.86
N GLY A 40 -2.80 -6.12 4.52
CA GLY A 40 -3.97 -5.67 3.76
C GLY A 40 -4.97 -6.77 3.40
N ASN A 41 -4.62 -8.05 3.55
CA ASN A 41 -5.50 -9.18 3.22
C ASN A 41 -6.39 -9.55 4.42
N GLN A 42 -7.16 -8.57 4.91
CA GLN A 42 -8.09 -8.71 6.02
C GLN A 42 -9.41 -7.98 5.70
N ASP A 43 -10.41 -8.13 6.59
CA ASP A 43 -11.61 -7.29 6.53
C ASP A 43 -11.26 -5.81 6.76
N ILE A 44 -12.03 -4.92 6.14
CA ILE A 44 -11.78 -3.47 6.14
C ILE A 44 -11.61 -2.92 7.57
N ASN A 45 -12.44 -3.37 8.51
CA ASN A 45 -12.39 -2.92 9.90
C ASN A 45 -11.12 -3.39 10.62
N ASP A 46 -10.57 -4.54 10.26
CA ASP A 46 -9.37 -5.07 10.90
C ASP A 46 -8.12 -4.38 10.34
N VAL A 47 -8.06 -4.12 9.03
CA VAL A 47 -7.04 -3.26 8.42
C VAL A 47 -7.03 -1.88 9.09
N PHE A 48 -8.20 -1.29 9.33
CA PHE A 48 -8.29 0.02 9.99
C PHE A 48 -7.78 -0.01 11.43
N LYS A 49 -8.07 -1.05 12.22
CA LYS A 49 -7.53 -1.19 13.58
C LYS A 49 -6.01 -1.28 13.59
N ASP A 50 -5.42 -2.00 12.64
CA ASP A 50 -3.96 -2.09 12.51
C ASP A 50 -3.34 -0.70 12.22
N ILE A 51 -3.98 0.08 11.33
CA ILE A 51 -3.58 1.48 11.05
C ILE A 51 -3.72 2.36 12.31
N GLU A 52 -4.87 2.31 12.99
CA GLU A 52 -5.12 3.09 14.21
C GLU A 52 -4.08 2.78 15.30
N LYS A 53 -3.75 1.50 15.48
CA LYS A 53 -2.72 1.06 16.43
C LYS A 53 -1.35 1.65 16.11
N VAL A 54 -0.96 1.72 14.84
CA VAL A 54 0.30 2.38 14.46
C VAL A 54 0.26 3.87 14.83
N LEU A 55 -0.79 4.58 14.39
CA LEU A 55 -0.89 6.03 14.57
C LEU A 55 -0.97 6.46 16.05
N THR A 56 -1.67 5.70 16.89
CA THR A 56 -1.80 5.99 18.33
C THR A 56 -0.52 5.72 19.12
N ASN A 57 0.38 4.90 18.59
CA ASN A 57 1.69 4.63 19.19
C ASN A 57 2.80 5.57 18.69
N LEU A 58 2.52 6.40 17.67
CA LEU A 58 3.39 7.50 17.28
C LEU A 58 3.26 8.62 18.31
N LYS A 59 4.37 8.97 18.96
CA LYS A 59 4.45 10.04 19.95
C LYS A 59 4.67 11.40 19.31
#